data_AF-L1IS38-F1
#
_entry.id   AF-L1IS38-F1
#
_cell.length_a   1.000
_cell.length_b   1.000
_cell.length_c   1.000
_cell.angle_alpha   90.00
_cell.angle_beta   90.00
_cell.angle_gamma   90.00
#
_symmetry.space_group_name_H-M   'P 1'
#
loop_
_entity.id
_entity.type
_entity.pdbx_description
1 polymer ?
#
loop_
_entity_poly.entity_id
_entity_poly.type
_entity_poly.pdbx_seq_one_letter_code
_entity_poly.pdbx_strand_id
1 'polypeptide(L)'
;MCICVNCKWVERCKAYHFVEEQHQQPHLTLVPDFTPRDGSPTIECELQHLVDRGITIEYDVVKCDDFVRDDGRWKKMMPTGTLLDAGLVDILILS
;
A
#
# COMPACT_ATOMS: atom_id res chain seq x y z
N MET A 1 -1.64 8.96 -5.61
CA MET A 1 -1.59 7.58 -6.18
C MET A 1 -0.30 6.93 -5.72
N CYS A 2 -0.38 6.18 -4.63
CA CYS A 2 0.73 5.43 -4.06
C CYS A 2 1.46 4.56 -5.10
N ILE A 3 2.79 4.70 -5.20
CA ILE A 3 3.62 3.84 -6.07
C ILE A 3 3.66 2.38 -5.59
N CYS A 4 3.25 2.14 -4.34
CA CYS A 4 3.23 0.82 -3.71
C CYS A 4 2.42 -0.20 -4.52
N VAL A 5 1.36 0.23 -5.22
CA VAL A 5 0.50 -0.66 -6.02
C VAL A 5 1.25 -1.38 -7.15
N ASN A 6 2.37 -0.80 -7.60
CA ASN A 6 3.16 -1.27 -8.74
C ASN A 6 4.62 -1.60 -8.39
N CYS A 7 4.93 -1.86 -7.12
CA CYS A 7 6.31 -2.15 -6.70
C CYS A 7 6.50 -3.64 -6.44
N LYS A 8 7.58 -4.22 -6.97
CA LYS A 8 7.99 -5.62 -6.71
C LYS A 8 8.12 -5.93 -5.22
N TRP A 9 8.57 -4.97 -4.43
CA TRP A 9 8.85 -5.16 -3.00
C TRP A 9 7.63 -4.97 -2.10
N VAL A 10 6.43 -4.73 -2.66
CA VAL A 10 5.27 -4.33 -1.88
C VAL A 10 4.91 -5.30 -0.76
N GLU A 11 5.10 -6.60 -0.98
CA GLU A 11 4.80 -7.61 0.01
C GLU A 11 5.91 -7.80 1.07
N ARG A 12 7.12 -7.26 0.89
CA ARG A 12 8.29 -7.55 1.74
C ARG A 12 8.86 -6.32 2.43
N CYS A 13 8.51 -5.14 1.94
CA CYS A 13 9.05 -3.87 2.41
C CYS A 13 8.46 -3.47 3.76
N LYS A 14 9.30 -3.27 4.77
CA LYS A 14 8.87 -2.83 6.12
C LYS A 14 8.12 -1.49 6.10
N ALA A 15 8.54 -0.55 5.25
CA ALA A 15 7.87 0.73 5.12
C ALA A 15 6.48 0.59 4.47
N TYR A 16 6.30 -0.33 3.52
CA TYR A 16 5.00 -0.53 2.89
C TYR A 16 4.05 -1.30 3.82
N HIS A 17 4.58 -2.24 4.60
CA HIS A 17 3.83 -2.88 5.69
C HIS A 17 3.29 -1.86 6.70
N PHE A 18 4.06 -0.82 7.04
CA PHE A 18 3.57 0.28 7.88
C PHE A 18 2.41 1.05 7.20
N VAL A 19 2.51 1.32 5.90
CA VAL A 19 1.47 2.02 5.13
C VAL A 19 0.18 1.18 5.02
N GLU A 20 0.29 -0.14 4.84
CA GLU A 20 -0.85 -1.07 4.88
C GLU A 20 -1.64 -0.94 6.19
N GLU A 21 -0.94 -0.85 7.33
CA GLU A 21 -1.56 -0.64 8.64
C GLU A 21 -2.31 0.70 8.70
N GLN A 22 -1.73 1.77 8.15
CA GLN A 22 -2.38 3.09 8.12
C GLN A 22 -3.63 3.11 7.23
N HIS A 23 -3.63 2.32 6.15
CA HIS A 23 -4.80 2.13 5.27
C HIS A 23 -5.82 1.12 5.81
N GLN A 24 -5.56 0.50 6.97
CA GLN A 24 -6.37 -0.59 7.52
C GLN A 24 -6.56 -1.75 6.53
N GLN A 25 -5.59 -1.95 5.64
CA GLN A 25 -5.58 -3.06 4.69
C GLN A 25 -4.97 -4.30 5.34
N PRO A 26 -5.39 -5.51 4.93
CA PRO A 26 -4.69 -6.73 5.35
C PRO A 26 -3.23 -6.70 4.91
N HIS A 27 -2.37 -7.14 5.81
CA HIS A 27 -0.96 -7.28 5.47
C HIS A 27 -0.74 -8.33 4.40
N LEU A 28 0.04 -7.98 3.38
CA LEU A 28 0.44 -8.92 2.33
C LEU A 28 1.40 -10.00 2.86
N THR A 29 2.23 -9.63 3.85
CA THR A 29 3.07 -10.53 4.64
C THR A 29 3.00 -10.14 6.11
N LEU A 30 3.08 -11.09 7.03
CA LEU A 30 3.17 -10.79 8.47
C LEU A 30 4.59 -10.44 8.92
N VAL A 31 5.61 -10.78 8.12
CA VAL A 31 7.02 -10.60 8.49
C VAL A 31 7.79 -10.01 7.31
N PRO A 32 7.73 -8.68 7.10
CA PRO A 32 8.48 -8.02 6.04
C PRO A 32 9.99 -8.04 6.35
N ASP A 33 10.78 -8.56 5.42
CA ASP A 33 12.22 -8.78 5.58
C ASP A 33 13.08 -7.80 4.76
N PHE A 34 12.46 -6.91 3.99
CA PHE A 34 13.15 -5.92 3.17
C PHE A 34 13.12 -4.53 3.81
N THR A 35 14.31 -3.96 4.02
CA THR A 35 14.48 -2.55 4.40
C THR A 35 15.01 -1.78 3.19
N PRO A 36 14.28 -0.78 2.67
CA PRO A 36 14.75 0.07 1.59
C PRO A 36 16.00 0.87 1.95
N ARG A 37 16.84 1.15 0.95
CA ARG A 37 18.10 1.88 1.08
C ARG A 37 17.88 3.38 1.26
N ASP A 38 18.94 4.03 1.72
CA ASP A 38 19.11 5.49 1.73
C ASP A 38 17.99 6.26 2.45
N GLY A 39 17.34 5.61 3.42
CA GLY A 39 16.23 6.20 4.18
C GLY A 39 14.92 6.37 3.39
N SER A 40 14.83 5.78 2.19
CA SER A 40 13.60 5.69 1.41
C SER A 40 12.63 4.67 2.05
N PRO A 41 11.33 4.63 1.68
CA PRO A 41 10.63 5.51 0.75
C PRO A 41 10.26 6.88 1.34
N THR A 42 9.92 7.83 0.46
CA THR A 42 9.21 9.07 0.82
C THR A 42 7.72 8.78 0.90
N ILE A 43 7.13 9.04 2.07
CA ILE A 43 5.69 8.94 2.34
C ILE A 43 5.15 10.35 2.52
N GLU A 44 4.17 10.72 1.71
CA GLU A 44 3.39 11.94 1.88
C GLU A 44 2.20 11.66 2.78
N CYS A 45 1.91 12.60 3.69
CA CYS A 45 0.77 12.53 4.59
C CYS A 45 -0.15 13.71 4.29
N GLU A 46 -1.34 13.46 3.78
CA GLU A 46 -2.37 14.48 3.62
C GLU A 46 -3.28 14.47 4.84
N LEU A 47 -3.43 15.63 5.49
CA LEU A 47 -4.34 15.80 6.61
C LEU A 47 -5.59 16.53 6.15
N GLN A 48 -6.75 15.93 6.41
CA GLN A 48 -8.03 16.53 6.14
C GLN A 48 -8.86 16.65 7.42
N HIS A 49 -9.27 17.88 7.74
CA HIS A 49 -10.17 18.16 8.84
C HIS A 49 -11.62 18.15 8.34
N LEU A 50 -12.39 17.16 8.77
CA LEU A 50 -13.78 16.97 8.44
C LEU A 50 -14.63 17.37 9.64
N VAL A 51 -15.47 18.40 9.48
CA VAL A 51 -16.28 18.99 10.56
C VAL A 51 -17.02 17.94 11.39
N ASP A 52 -17.57 16.91 10.74
CA ASP A 52 -18.36 15.86 11.39
C ASP A 52 -17.60 14.54 11.64
N ARG A 53 -16.36 14.41 11.15
CA ARG A 53 -15.59 13.15 11.21
C ARG A 53 -14.20 13.28 11.85
N GLY A 54 -13.84 14.48 12.31
CA GLY A 54 -12.54 14.74 12.92
C GLY A 54 -11.42 14.88 11.90
N ILE A 55 -10.21 14.52 12.29
CA ILE A 55 -9.03 14.56 11.41
C ILE A 55 -8.86 13.20 10.76
N THR A 56 -8.77 13.19 9.44
CA THR A 56 -8.37 12.03 8.63
C THR A 56 -6.99 12.26 8.07
N ILE A 57 -6.20 11.18 7.96
CA ILE A 57 -4.84 11.22 7.45
C ILE A 57 -4.72 10.18 6.35
N GLU A 58 -4.35 10.61 5.15
CA GLU A 58 -4.05 9.74 4.01
C GLU A 58 -2.53 9.60 3.88
N TYR A 59 -2.05 8.37 3.74
CA TYR A 59 -0.63 8.08 3.56
C TYR A 59 -0.38 7.59 2.13
N ASP A 60 0.48 8.27 1.38
CA ASP A 60 0.81 7.92 0.00
C ASP A 60 2.33 7.73 -0.14
N VAL A 61 2.78 6.54 -0.55
CA VAL A 61 4.19 6.34 -0.92
C VAL A 61 4.40 6.99 -2.29
N VAL A 62 5.17 8.08 -2.35
CA VAL A 62 5.37 8.84 -3.61
C VAL A 62 6.70 8.56 -4.30
N LYS A 63 7.72 8.13 -3.55
CA LYS A 63 9.05 7.82 -4.09
C LYS A 63 9.73 6.72 -3.28
N CYS A 64 10.52 5.87 -3.93
CA CYS A 64 11.41 4.90 -3.28
C CYS A 64 12.66 4.66 -4.14
N ASP A 65 13.84 4.63 -3.55
CA ASP A 65 15.10 4.43 -4.30
C ASP A 65 15.34 2.96 -4.68
N ASP A 66 14.57 2.05 -4.08
CA ASP A 66 14.48 0.64 -4.47
C ASP A 66 13.23 0.31 -5.27
N PHE A 67 12.51 1.33 -5.79
CA PHE A 67 11.33 1.08 -6.61
C PHE A 67 11.69 0.25 -7.84
N VAL A 68 11.03 -0.89 -7.97
CA VAL A 68 11.11 -1.75 -9.17
C VAL A 68 9.68 -1.98 -9.64
N ARG A 69 9.38 -1.52 -10.85
CA ARG A 69 8.03 -1.62 -11.41
C ARG A 69 7.62 -3.08 -11.63
N ASP A 70 6.51 -3.47 -11.02
CA ASP A 70 5.75 -4.70 -11.27
C ASP A 70 4.27 -4.34 -11.18
N ASP A 71 3.64 -4.16 -12.34
CA ASP A 71 2.30 -3.59 -12.44
C ASP A 71 1.25 -4.44 -11.72
N GLY A 72 0.50 -3.79 -10.83
CA GLY A 72 -0.55 -4.42 -10.03
C GLY A 72 -0.04 -5.46 -9.04
N ARG A 73 1.26 -5.46 -8.67
CA ARG A 73 1.84 -6.43 -7.73
C ARG A 73 1.05 -6.50 -6.42
N TRP A 74 0.61 -5.35 -5.88
CA TRP A 74 -0.20 -5.31 -4.66
C TRP A 74 -1.45 -6.18 -4.80
N LYS A 75 -2.24 -5.95 -5.85
CA LYS A 75 -3.46 -6.72 -6.13
C LYS A 75 -3.18 -8.21 -6.32
N LYS A 76 -2.09 -8.56 -7.02
CA LYS A 76 -1.68 -9.96 -7.23
C LYS A 76 -1.33 -10.67 -5.92
N MET A 77 -0.90 -9.93 -4.91
CA MET A 77 -0.45 -10.45 -3.61
C MET A 77 -1.49 -10.35 -2.51
N MET A 78 -2.58 -9.61 -2.73
CA MET A 78 -3.67 -9.50 -1.76
C MET A 78 -4.17 -10.88 -1.35
N PRO A 79 -4.39 -11.13 -0.04
CA PRO A 79 -4.90 -12.41 0.42
C PRO A 79 -6.20 -12.80 -0.31
N THR A 80 -6.33 -14.08 -0.61
CA THR A 80 -7.50 -14.58 -1.33
C THR A 80 -8.77 -14.29 -0.54
N GLY A 81 -9.82 -13.81 -1.23
CA GLY A 81 -11.08 -13.41 -0.60
C GLY A 81 -11.13 -11.95 -0.18
N THR A 82 -10.00 -11.30 0.14
CA THR A 82 -10.00 -9.92 0.66
C THR A 82 -10.68 -8.91 -0.27
N LEU A 83 -10.40 -8.97 -1.57
CA LEU A 83 -11.04 -8.07 -2.54
C LEU A 83 -12.52 -8.39 -2.73
N LEU A 84 -12.94 -9.64 -2.55
CA LEU A 84 -14.35 -10.04 -2.60
C LEU A 84 -15.09 -9.51 -1.35
N ASP A 85 -14.49 -9.70 -0.18
CA ASP A 85 -15.04 -9.25 1.10
C ASP A 85 -15.14 -7.72 1.17
N ALA A 86 -14.21 -7.02 0.54
CA ALA A 86 -14.23 -5.56 0.38
C ALA A 86 -15.23 -5.05 -0.68
N GLY A 87 -15.96 -5.95 -1.37
CA GLY A 87 -16.89 -5.59 -2.44
C GLY A 87 -16.22 -5.09 -3.73
N LEU A 88 -14.92 -5.32 -3.90
CA LEU A 88 -14.10 -4.87 -5.03
C LEU A 88 -14.04 -5.91 -6.17
N VAL A 89 -15.19 -6.53 -6.47
CA VAL A 89 -15.34 -7.61 -7.45
C VAL A 89 -14.93 -7.22 -8.88
N ASP A 90 -15.10 -5.95 -9.27
CA ASP A 90 -14.83 -5.47 -10.63
C ASP A 90 -13.34 -5.28 -10.94
N ILE A 91 -12.48 -5.26 -9.92
CA ILE A 91 -11.03 -5.18 -10.17
C ILE A 91 -10.55 -6.47 -10.86
N LEU A 92 -11.22 -7.62 -10.70
CA LEU A 92 -10.83 -8.89 -11.32
C LEU A 92 -11.04 -8.98 -12.85
N ILE A 93 -11.74 -8.02 -13.48
CA ILE A 93 -12.15 -8.10 -14.91
C ILE A 93 -11.37 -7.13 -15.81
N LEU A 94 -10.58 -6.21 -15.24
CA LEU A 94 -9.74 -5.27 -15.99
C LEU A 94 -8.25 -5.65 -15.86
N SER A 95 -7.84 -6.64 -16.65
CA SER A 95 -6.44 -6.92 -16.99
C SER A 95 -6.36 -7.46 -18.40
#